data_AF-A0A443L815-F1
#
_entry.id   AF-A0A443L815-F1
#
_cell.length_a   1.000
_cell.length_b   1.000
_cell.length_c   1.000
_cell.angle_alpha   90.00
_cell.angle_beta   90.00
_cell.angle_gamma   90.00
#
_symmetry.space_group_name_H-M   'P 1'
#
loop_
_entity.id
_entity.type
_entity.pdbx_description
1 polymer ?
#
loop_
_entity_poly.entity_id
_entity_poly.type
_entity_poly.pdbx_seq_one_letter_code
_entity_poly.pdbx_strand_id
1 'polypeptide(L)'
;MRVVVTYKVNSRVRVQTPFSIKSEGRIYHVERDGERISSVSVIFPGVSVDEAPKIIPAVEAKTIPTISITDRYTLIAERDIRTWQAILATYQGLEIDFNHAEVSYNAETPEEESLISLKSFTIGKDHYPEIAAQDYSMFGRAFLAIKDSYEDIDKIAFYVEGYRHLKAGHCIDAYNQFYLFLEANFGLPFKTKDAVKALQGNRQFIDAVNEVISEKSWKTDRVKLTLKGFEGDTYDISAVTNSIVLLRGHLRHNTLSNPNRWNPNDQEKHRLDALFIAAVCQAIARPTFLKTFNEIYAKEFFDQAVENKHMLKVRVTITMKDMERVRDQQIDMNFPTRDESPELAKVVMQKALEAFDHNAAGADLYAIRAVVIPTGKELFRYDLGPSISR
;
A
#
# COMPACT_ATOMS: atom_id res chain seq x y z
N MET A 1 8.06 -6.67 29.79
CA MET A 1 7.23 -5.58 29.23
C MET A 1 7.29 -5.53 27.71
N ARG A 2 6.31 -4.87 27.08
CA ARG A 2 6.32 -4.57 25.63
C ARG A 2 6.25 -3.06 25.38
N VAL A 3 6.92 -2.63 24.32
CA VAL A 3 6.84 -1.25 23.81
C VAL A 3 5.96 -1.25 22.57
N VAL A 4 4.99 -0.36 22.50
CA VAL A 4 4.10 -0.20 21.35
C VAL A 4 4.25 1.21 20.81
N VAL A 5 4.59 1.33 19.53
CA VAL A 5 4.66 2.61 18.82
C VAL A 5 3.56 2.61 17.78
N THR A 6 2.64 3.57 17.88
CA THR A 6 1.43 3.67 17.07
C THR A 6 1.42 4.97 16.28
N TYR A 7 1.15 4.85 14.98
CA TYR A 7 1.00 5.97 14.08
C TYR A 7 -0.43 6.04 13.58
N LYS A 8 -1.01 7.24 13.59
CA LYS A 8 -2.36 7.46 13.05
C LYS A 8 -2.35 7.42 11.53
N VAL A 9 -3.40 6.84 10.97
CA VAL A 9 -3.64 6.82 9.53
C VAL A 9 -4.76 7.80 9.22
N ASN A 10 -4.42 8.88 8.52
CA ASN A 10 -5.33 9.95 8.12
C ASN A 10 -6.07 9.63 6.82
N SER A 11 -5.50 8.77 5.97
CA SER A 11 -6.14 8.30 4.74
C SER A 11 -7.29 7.33 5.03
N ARG A 12 -8.39 7.42 4.27
CA ARG A 12 -9.59 6.59 4.48
C ARG A 12 -9.57 5.27 3.75
N VAL A 13 -8.49 4.53 3.90
CA VAL A 13 -8.36 3.19 3.32
C VAL A 13 -9.21 2.22 4.13
N ARG A 14 -10.09 1.50 3.44
CA ARG A 14 -10.89 0.42 4.04
C ARG A 14 -10.22 -0.92 3.78
N VAL A 15 -10.10 -1.76 4.80
CA VAL A 15 -9.53 -3.10 4.71
C VAL A 15 -10.37 -4.12 5.46
N GLN A 16 -10.33 -5.35 4.95
CA GLN A 16 -10.84 -6.52 5.64
C GLN A 16 -10.14 -6.72 6.99
N THR A 17 -10.71 -7.58 7.83
CA THR A 17 -10.28 -7.81 9.21
C THR A 17 -8.80 -8.17 9.26
N PRO A 18 -7.95 -7.29 9.83
CA PRO A 18 -6.55 -7.55 9.92
C PRO A 18 -6.26 -8.55 11.04
N PHE A 19 -5.10 -9.16 10.95
CA PHE A 19 -4.46 -9.85 12.06
C PHE A 19 -3.01 -9.37 12.18
N SER A 20 -2.42 -9.60 13.34
CA SER A 20 -1.06 -9.15 13.62
C SER A 20 -0.05 -9.99 12.84
N ILE A 21 0.90 -9.31 12.21
CA ILE A 21 1.97 -9.93 11.44
C ILE A 21 3.26 -9.92 12.28
N LYS A 22 3.88 -11.07 12.44
CA LYS A 22 5.19 -11.20 13.11
C LYS A 22 6.29 -11.20 12.06
N SER A 23 7.31 -10.37 12.22
CA SER A 23 8.50 -10.39 11.37
C SER A 23 9.67 -9.75 12.08
N GLU A 24 10.86 -10.34 11.95
CA GLU A 24 12.11 -9.82 12.52
C GLU A 24 12.02 -9.50 14.03
N GLY A 25 11.36 -10.38 14.80
CA GLY A 25 11.18 -10.22 16.25
C GLY A 25 10.20 -9.11 16.66
N ARG A 26 9.48 -8.52 15.70
CA ARG A 26 8.48 -7.46 15.92
C ARG A 26 7.10 -7.96 15.55
N ILE A 27 6.07 -7.31 16.09
CA ILE A 27 4.68 -7.58 15.75
C ILE A 27 4.07 -6.30 15.19
N TYR A 28 3.61 -6.37 13.95
CA TYR A 28 2.93 -5.29 13.26
C TYR A 28 1.43 -5.48 13.38
N HIS A 29 0.72 -4.41 13.70
CA HIS A 29 -0.72 -4.44 13.88
C HIS A 29 -1.37 -3.27 13.15
N VAL A 30 -2.50 -3.54 12.50
CA VAL A 30 -3.35 -2.52 11.88
C VAL A 30 -4.65 -2.49 12.67
N GLU A 31 -4.95 -1.34 13.27
CA GLU A 31 -6.25 -1.13 13.91
C GLU A 31 -7.24 -0.55 12.92
N ARG A 32 -8.53 -0.82 13.16
CA ARG A 32 -9.62 -0.27 12.38
C ARG A 32 -10.65 0.44 13.24
N ASP A 33 -11.21 1.50 12.67
CA ASP A 33 -12.50 2.05 13.08
C ASP A 33 -13.54 1.62 12.04
N GLY A 34 -14.34 0.61 12.39
CA GLY A 34 -15.16 -0.15 11.45
C GLY A 34 -14.28 -0.91 10.44
N GLU A 35 -14.38 -0.55 9.16
CA GLU A 35 -13.53 -1.10 8.10
C GLU A 35 -12.34 -0.20 7.75
N ARG A 36 -12.27 1.03 8.28
CA ARG A 36 -11.21 1.99 7.95
C ARG A 36 -10.00 1.74 8.80
N ILE A 37 -8.80 1.77 8.21
CA ILE A 37 -7.56 1.79 8.98
C ILE A 37 -7.53 3.07 9.82
N SER A 38 -7.44 2.94 11.15
CA SER A 38 -7.33 4.06 12.08
C SER A 38 -5.88 4.29 12.51
N SER A 39 -5.14 3.21 12.73
CA SER A 39 -3.75 3.27 13.19
C SER A 39 -2.95 2.07 12.67
N VAL A 40 -1.64 2.25 12.63
CA VAL A 40 -0.67 1.17 12.42
C VAL A 40 0.34 1.19 13.56
N SER A 41 0.62 0.03 14.13
CA SER A 41 1.44 -0.11 15.32
C SER A 41 2.56 -1.12 15.11
N VAL A 42 3.71 -0.82 15.70
CA VAL A 42 4.84 -1.75 15.85
C VAL A 42 4.99 -2.07 17.32
N ILE A 43 4.93 -3.36 17.65
CA ILE A 43 5.05 -3.88 19.00
C ILE A 43 6.39 -4.60 19.12
N PHE A 44 7.17 -4.20 20.12
CA PHE A 44 8.44 -4.81 20.52
C PHE A 44 8.19 -5.65 21.78
N PRO A 45 8.08 -6.98 21.65
CA PRO A 45 7.88 -7.87 22.80
C PRO A 45 9.17 -8.09 23.59
N GLY A 46 9.06 -8.45 24.86
CA GLY A 46 10.20 -8.89 25.68
C GLY A 46 11.26 -7.82 25.95
N VAL A 47 10.87 -6.54 25.99
CA VAL A 47 11.77 -5.45 26.33
C VAL A 47 12.05 -5.46 27.84
N SER A 48 13.31 -5.23 28.22
CA SER A 48 13.71 -5.14 29.63
C SER A 48 13.07 -3.91 30.29
N VAL A 49 12.50 -4.09 31.48
CA VAL A 49 11.94 -2.99 32.30
C VAL A 49 12.97 -1.89 32.58
N ASP A 50 14.26 -2.20 32.53
CA ASP A 50 15.32 -1.20 32.68
C ASP A 50 15.33 -0.13 31.58
N GLU A 51 14.70 -0.39 30.46
CA GLU A 51 14.57 0.54 29.33
C GLU A 51 13.31 1.41 29.40
N ALA A 52 12.45 1.20 30.40
CA ALA A 52 11.27 2.03 30.63
C ALA A 52 11.69 3.46 30.98
N PRO A 53 10.84 4.48 30.72
CA PRO A 53 11.12 5.85 31.13
C PRO A 53 11.37 5.94 32.64
N LYS A 54 12.52 6.50 33.02
CA LYS A 54 12.89 6.67 34.43
C LYS A 54 12.80 8.14 34.80
N ILE A 55 12.07 8.43 35.87
CA ILE A 55 12.14 9.74 36.53
C ILE A 55 13.39 9.73 37.40
N ILE A 56 14.39 10.52 37.03
CA ILE A 56 15.59 10.74 37.83
C ILE A 56 15.24 11.83 38.84
N PRO A 57 15.18 11.51 40.15
CA PRO A 57 14.80 12.48 41.17
C PRO A 57 15.78 13.65 41.21
N ALA A 58 15.28 14.83 41.58
CA ALA A 58 16.10 15.98 41.86
C ALA A 58 17.06 15.67 43.03
N VAL A 59 18.37 15.81 42.80
CA VAL A 59 19.39 15.55 43.84
C VAL A 59 19.45 16.70 44.84
N GLU A 60 18.99 17.90 44.45
CA GLU A 60 18.92 19.09 45.31
C GLU A 60 17.55 19.77 45.21
N ALA A 61 17.14 20.47 46.28
CA ALA A 61 15.84 21.14 46.42
C ALA A 61 15.49 22.21 45.35
N LYS A 62 16.41 22.49 44.41
CA LYS A 62 16.24 23.43 43.28
C LYS A 62 16.46 22.81 41.90
N THR A 63 16.69 21.50 41.81
CA THR A 63 16.84 20.82 40.50
C THR A 63 15.50 20.28 40.01
N ILE A 64 15.26 20.38 38.70
CA ILE A 64 14.07 19.83 38.05
C ILE A 64 14.32 18.33 37.83
N PRO A 65 13.41 17.43 38.25
CA PRO A 65 13.54 16.01 37.95
C PRO A 65 13.65 15.80 36.44
N THR A 66 14.56 14.93 36.01
CA THR A 66 14.81 14.66 34.59
C THR A 66 14.17 13.33 34.21
N ILE A 67 13.51 13.28 33.05
CA ILE A 67 12.95 12.03 32.51
C ILE A 67 13.95 11.48 31.49
N SER A 68 14.45 10.28 31.72
CA SER A 68 15.24 9.54 30.74
C SER A 68 14.32 8.69 29.87
N ILE A 69 14.32 8.92 28.55
CA ILE A 69 13.51 8.18 27.58
C ILE A 69 14.43 7.58 26.51
N THR A 70 14.23 6.30 26.18
CA THR A 70 14.96 5.63 25.09
C THR A 70 14.17 5.76 23.78
N ASP A 71 14.67 6.55 22.82
CA ASP A 71 13.96 6.83 21.57
C ASP A 71 14.20 5.81 20.43
N ARG A 72 15.05 4.79 20.69
CA ARG A 72 15.44 3.81 19.66
C ARG A 72 14.25 3.07 19.05
N TYR A 73 13.21 2.82 19.84
CA TYR A 73 12.02 2.09 19.40
C TYR A 73 11.17 2.92 18.44
N THR A 74 11.03 4.22 18.70
CA THR A 74 10.34 5.16 17.81
C THR A 74 11.05 5.21 16.46
N LEU A 75 12.38 5.37 16.45
CA LEU A 75 13.17 5.43 15.22
C LEU A 75 13.07 4.15 14.37
N ILE A 76 13.13 2.97 15.01
CA ILE A 76 12.96 1.69 14.31
C ILE A 76 11.53 1.56 13.77
N ALA A 77 10.53 1.85 14.60
CA ALA A 77 9.13 1.77 14.19
C ALA A 77 8.82 2.76 13.06
N GLU A 78 9.34 3.98 13.12
CA GLU A 78 9.17 4.99 12.08
C GLU A 78 9.74 4.50 10.76
N ARG A 79 10.98 4.00 10.77
CA ARG A 79 11.61 3.45 9.57
C ARG A 79 10.77 2.32 8.99
N ASP A 80 10.36 1.36 9.82
CA ASP A 80 9.57 0.20 9.38
C ASP A 80 8.22 0.61 8.77
N ILE A 81 7.50 1.53 9.41
CA ILE A 81 6.20 2.03 8.92
C ILE A 81 6.36 2.91 7.67
N ARG A 82 7.45 3.67 7.55
CA ARG A 82 7.79 4.37 6.30
C ARG A 82 8.10 3.39 5.17
N THR A 83 8.82 2.31 5.45
CA THR A 83 9.05 1.25 4.46
C THR A 83 7.74 0.59 4.04
N TRP A 84 6.89 0.28 4.99
CA TRP A 84 5.57 -0.30 4.73
C TRP A 84 4.70 0.63 3.86
N GLN A 85 4.65 1.93 4.18
CA GLN A 85 3.99 2.94 3.36
C GLN A 85 4.59 3.01 1.95
N ALA A 86 5.91 2.95 1.83
CA ALA A 86 6.61 3.00 0.55
C ALA A 86 6.28 1.79 -0.34
N ILE A 87 6.27 0.57 0.21
CA ILE A 87 5.88 -0.65 -0.50
C ILE A 87 4.44 -0.53 -1.04
N LEU A 88 3.53 0.04 -0.26
CA LEU A 88 2.13 0.18 -0.63
C LEU A 88 1.83 1.39 -1.53
N ALA A 89 2.76 2.34 -1.68
CA ALA A 89 2.50 3.64 -2.29
C ALA A 89 1.94 3.57 -3.72
N THR A 90 2.37 2.58 -4.52
CA THR A 90 1.89 2.41 -5.90
C THR A 90 0.58 1.62 -6.01
N TYR A 91 0.16 0.97 -4.93
CA TYR A 91 -1.09 0.21 -4.82
C TYR A 91 -2.18 1.05 -4.16
N GLN A 92 -1.90 1.56 -2.96
CA GLN A 92 -2.82 2.33 -2.16
C GLN A 92 -2.07 3.44 -1.41
N GLY A 93 -2.42 4.69 -1.70
CA GLY A 93 -1.86 5.84 -1.01
C GLY A 93 -2.33 5.90 0.44
N LEU A 94 -1.41 5.70 1.38
CA LEU A 94 -1.62 5.84 2.82
C LEU A 94 -1.04 7.16 3.33
N GLU A 95 -1.80 7.89 4.13
CA GLU A 95 -1.35 9.13 4.78
C GLU A 95 -1.20 8.84 6.26
N ILE A 96 0.05 8.72 6.72
CA ILE A 96 0.42 8.33 8.08
C ILE A 96 0.99 9.56 8.78
N ASP A 97 0.52 9.85 9.98
CA ASP A 97 1.05 10.94 10.80
C ASP A 97 2.28 10.48 11.58
N PHE A 98 3.46 10.80 11.06
CA PHE A 98 4.73 10.53 11.72
C PHE A 98 5.13 11.61 12.74
N ASN A 99 4.48 12.78 12.72
CA ASN A 99 4.82 13.88 13.64
C ASN A 99 4.20 13.68 15.03
N HIS A 100 3.12 12.89 15.12
CA HIS A 100 2.40 12.60 16.36
C HIS A 100 2.33 11.09 16.62
N ALA A 101 3.50 10.44 16.65
CA ALA A 101 3.62 9.05 17.06
C ALA A 101 3.20 8.89 18.53
N GLU A 102 2.33 7.92 18.81
CA GLU A 102 1.94 7.55 20.16
C GLU A 102 2.80 6.37 20.62
N VAL A 103 3.57 6.57 21.69
CA VAL A 103 4.37 5.49 22.30
C VAL A 103 3.71 5.09 23.61
N SER A 104 3.29 3.82 23.71
CA SER A 104 2.73 3.24 24.94
C SER A 104 3.59 2.08 25.45
N TYR A 105 3.81 2.06 26.76
CA TYR A 105 4.47 0.97 27.48
C TYR A 105 3.36 0.15 28.13
N ASN A 106 3.26 -1.12 27.77
CA ASN A 106 2.22 -1.99 28.28
C ASN A 106 2.86 -3.08 29.14
N ALA A 107 2.37 -3.20 30.37
CA ALA A 107 2.73 -4.28 31.28
C ALA A 107 2.31 -5.64 30.70
N GLU A 108 3.13 -6.65 30.91
CA GLU A 108 2.84 -8.04 30.58
C GLU A 108 2.35 -8.82 31.81
N THR A 109 2.54 -8.28 33.03
CA THR A 109 2.05 -8.87 34.30
C THR A 109 1.31 -7.86 35.20
N PRO A 110 0.45 -8.32 36.14
CA PRO A 110 -0.27 -7.45 37.08
C PRO A 110 0.64 -6.60 37.98
N GLU A 111 1.83 -7.11 38.33
CA GLU A 111 2.82 -6.40 39.14
C GLU A 111 3.44 -5.21 38.36
N GLU A 112 3.70 -5.40 37.06
CA GLU A 112 4.20 -4.36 36.15
C GLU A 112 3.17 -3.26 35.90
N GLU A 113 1.87 -3.57 35.96
CA GLU A 113 0.78 -2.62 35.65
C GLU A 113 0.66 -1.48 36.68
N SER A 114 1.07 -1.72 37.93
CA SER A 114 1.06 -0.72 39.01
C SER A 114 2.07 0.42 38.81
N LEU A 115 2.99 0.29 37.85
CA LEU A 115 4.12 1.21 37.63
C LEU A 115 3.92 2.13 36.42
N ILE A 116 2.80 2.05 35.70
CA ILE A 116 2.59 2.75 34.42
C ILE A 116 1.49 3.80 34.55
N SER A 117 1.88 5.08 34.59
CA SER A 117 1.04 6.20 35.04
C SER A 117 0.29 6.98 33.95
N LEU A 118 0.45 6.67 32.65
CA LEU A 118 -0.32 7.32 31.57
C LEU A 118 -0.68 6.31 30.47
N LYS A 119 -1.99 6.20 30.15
CA LYS A 119 -2.56 5.09 29.34
C LYS A 119 -3.20 5.51 27.98
N SER A 120 -3.01 6.78 27.56
CA SER A 120 -3.36 7.40 26.26
C SER A 120 -4.83 7.81 25.94
N PHE A 121 -5.00 8.70 24.94
CA PHE A 121 -6.27 9.11 24.29
C PHE A 121 -6.02 9.89 22.97
N THR A 122 -6.97 9.91 22.01
CA THR A 122 -7.38 11.07 21.12
C THR A 122 -8.49 10.70 20.10
N ILE A 123 -9.29 11.71 19.67
CA ILE A 123 -10.52 11.70 18.82
C ILE A 123 -10.36 12.57 17.54
N GLY A 124 -11.07 12.27 16.42
CA GLY A 124 -11.38 13.26 15.34
C GLY A 124 -11.91 12.72 13.98
N LYS A 125 -12.82 13.44 13.29
CA LYS A 125 -13.89 12.97 12.34
C LYS A 125 -13.78 13.27 10.81
N ASP A 126 -14.56 12.49 10.03
CA ASP A 126 -15.55 12.84 8.94
C ASP A 126 -15.31 12.81 7.40
N HIS A 127 -16.00 11.83 6.76
CA HIS A 127 -16.66 11.74 5.42
C HIS A 127 -15.93 11.96 4.06
N TYR A 128 -15.64 10.84 3.36
CA TYR A 128 -15.22 10.72 1.95
C TYR A 128 -15.99 9.53 1.35
N PRO A 129 -16.13 9.44 0.02
CA PRO A 129 -16.94 8.42 -0.65
C PRO A 129 -16.50 6.99 -0.28
N GLU A 130 -17.49 6.11 -0.20
CA GLU A 130 -17.32 4.71 0.22
C GLU A 130 -16.67 3.86 -0.87
N ILE A 131 -15.37 3.62 -0.77
CA ILE A 131 -14.68 2.55 -1.52
C ILE A 131 -14.89 1.24 -0.74
N ALA A 132 -15.13 0.11 -1.40
CA ALA A 132 -15.26 -1.18 -0.71
C ALA A 132 -13.97 -1.54 0.06
N ALA A 133 -14.09 -2.32 1.14
CA ALA A 133 -12.94 -2.79 1.89
C ALA A 133 -12.05 -3.69 1.02
N GLN A 134 -10.76 -3.38 1.01
CA GLN A 134 -9.75 -4.13 0.28
C GLN A 134 -9.32 -5.37 1.05
N ASP A 135 -8.84 -6.38 0.34
CA ASP A 135 -8.25 -7.57 0.93
C ASP A 135 -7.00 -7.21 1.76
N TYR A 136 -6.92 -7.70 3.01
CA TYR A 136 -5.82 -7.36 3.91
C TYR A 136 -4.49 -8.01 3.53
N SER A 137 -4.47 -9.04 2.69
CA SER A 137 -3.24 -9.79 2.40
C SER A 137 -2.13 -8.94 1.80
N MET A 138 -2.46 -7.95 0.97
CA MET A 138 -1.45 -7.04 0.41
C MET A 138 -0.82 -6.16 1.50
N PHE A 139 -1.61 -5.67 2.44
CA PHE A 139 -1.14 -4.88 3.58
C PHE A 139 -0.31 -5.74 4.55
N GLY A 140 -0.77 -6.95 4.84
CA GLY A 140 -0.07 -7.88 5.71
C GLY A 140 1.27 -8.36 5.14
N ARG A 141 1.30 -8.75 3.86
CA ARG A 141 2.53 -9.18 3.18
C ARG A 141 3.54 -8.03 3.02
N ALA A 142 3.07 -6.78 2.92
CA ALA A 142 3.97 -5.63 2.94
C ALA A 142 4.79 -5.54 4.24
N PHE A 143 4.25 -5.95 5.40
CA PHE A 143 5.05 -6.01 6.64
C PHE A 143 6.17 -7.07 6.58
N LEU A 144 5.92 -8.19 5.90
CA LEU A 144 6.92 -9.24 5.71
C LEU A 144 8.05 -8.79 4.76
N ALA A 145 7.75 -7.89 3.83
CA ALA A 145 8.69 -7.37 2.83
C ALA A 145 9.52 -6.15 3.29
N ILE A 146 9.32 -5.64 4.52
CA ILE A 146 10.01 -4.44 5.04
C ILE A 146 11.53 -4.58 4.95
N LYS A 147 12.08 -5.68 5.48
CA LYS A 147 13.53 -5.86 5.59
C LYS A 147 14.25 -5.82 4.25
N ASP A 148 13.56 -6.28 3.20
CA ASP A 148 14.08 -6.39 1.84
C ASP A 148 13.82 -5.11 1.02
N SER A 149 13.32 -4.05 1.67
CA SER A 149 12.90 -2.79 1.03
C SER A 149 13.40 -1.53 1.73
N TYR A 150 14.29 -1.64 2.72
CA TYR A 150 14.84 -0.45 3.40
C TYR A 150 15.56 0.51 2.45
N GLU A 151 16.24 0.00 1.43
CA GLU A 151 16.97 0.82 0.45
C GLU A 151 16.04 1.61 -0.50
N ASP A 152 14.76 1.25 -0.56
CA ASP A 152 13.79 1.88 -1.46
C ASP A 152 13.08 3.09 -0.81
N ILE A 153 13.15 3.23 0.52
CA ILE A 153 12.41 4.25 1.28
C ILE A 153 12.71 5.65 0.77
N ASP A 154 13.99 6.00 0.68
CA ASP A 154 14.42 7.37 0.36
C ASP A 154 13.98 7.76 -1.06
N LYS A 155 14.05 6.80 -1.99
CA LYS A 155 13.60 7.00 -3.37
C LYS A 155 12.09 7.19 -3.41
N ILE A 156 11.33 6.32 -2.76
CA ILE A 156 9.86 6.32 -2.80
C ILE A 156 9.25 7.47 -2.00
N ALA A 157 9.97 8.03 -1.01
CA ALA A 157 9.51 9.20 -0.27
C ALA A 157 9.13 10.36 -1.19
N PHE A 158 9.93 10.61 -2.24
CA PHE A 158 9.62 11.62 -3.27
C PHE A 158 8.34 11.29 -4.05
N TYR A 159 8.12 10.01 -4.38
CA TYR A 159 6.89 9.59 -5.05
C TYR A 159 5.65 9.79 -4.16
N VAL A 160 5.73 9.40 -2.89
CA VAL A 160 4.64 9.56 -1.91
C VAL A 160 4.30 11.03 -1.73
N GLU A 161 5.30 11.89 -1.56
CA GLU A 161 5.10 13.33 -1.41
C GLU A 161 4.53 13.97 -2.69
N GLY A 162 5.00 13.55 -3.86
CA GLY A 162 4.44 13.96 -5.15
C GLY A 162 2.94 13.64 -5.26
N TYR A 163 2.54 12.44 -4.83
CA TYR A 163 1.12 12.07 -4.80
C TYR A 163 0.29 12.91 -3.83
N ARG A 164 0.84 13.29 -2.66
CA ARG A 164 0.15 14.18 -1.71
C ARG A 164 -0.08 15.56 -2.32
N HIS A 165 0.95 16.16 -2.91
CA HIS A 165 0.81 17.45 -3.60
C HIS A 165 -0.19 17.37 -4.75
N LEU A 166 -0.17 16.29 -5.53
CA LEU A 166 -1.10 16.10 -6.65
C LEU A 166 -2.55 16.02 -6.17
N LYS A 167 -2.83 15.28 -5.07
CA LYS A 167 -4.15 15.24 -4.44
C LYS A 167 -4.59 16.60 -3.92
N ALA A 168 -3.66 17.40 -3.39
CA ALA A 168 -3.92 18.76 -2.91
C ALA A 168 -4.07 19.79 -4.05
N GLY A 169 -3.86 19.39 -5.31
CA GLY A 169 -3.90 20.30 -6.46
C GLY A 169 -2.64 21.13 -6.67
N HIS A 170 -1.58 20.91 -5.87
CA HIS A 170 -0.28 21.57 -5.99
C HIS A 170 0.56 20.89 -7.09
N CYS A 171 0.09 20.99 -8.33
CA CYS A 171 0.63 20.25 -9.48
C CYS A 171 2.11 20.54 -9.76
N ILE A 172 2.57 21.77 -9.52
CA ILE A 172 3.98 22.15 -9.73
C ILE A 172 4.88 21.47 -8.70
N ASP A 173 4.48 21.46 -7.43
CA ASP A 173 5.21 20.77 -6.36
C ASP A 173 5.18 19.25 -6.58
N ALA A 174 4.03 18.72 -7.01
CA ALA A 174 3.92 17.31 -7.39
C ALA A 174 4.90 16.94 -8.50
N TYR A 175 4.93 17.69 -9.60
CA TYR A 175 5.86 17.50 -10.70
C TYR A 175 7.32 17.53 -10.22
N ASN A 176 7.63 18.49 -9.35
CA ASN A 176 8.95 18.67 -8.77
C ASN A 176 9.39 17.47 -7.90
N GLN A 177 8.49 16.91 -7.10
CA GLN A 177 8.75 15.71 -6.31
C GLN A 177 8.91 14.47 -7.18
N PHE A 178 8.07 14.29 -8.20
CA PHE A 178 8.24 13.19 -9.16
C PHE A 178 9.55 13.29 -9.94
N TYR A 179 10.01 14.49 -10.26
CA TYR A 179 11.34 14.64 -10.86
C TYR A 179 12.45 14.28 -9.86
N LEU A 180 12.34 14.65 -8.58
CA LEU A 180 13.29 14.23 -7.54
C LEU A 180 13.32 12.70 -7.38
N PHE A 181 12.19 12.03 -7.53
CA PHE A 181 12.14 10.57 -7.60
C PHE A 181 13.02 10.03 -8.75
N LEU A 182 12.97 10.64 -9.94
CA LEU A 182 13.83 10.26 -11.07
C LEU A 182 15.31 10.58 -10.79
N GLU A 183 15.61 11.73 -10.18
CA GLU A 183 16.98 12.11 -9.76
C GLU A 183 17.56 11.06 -8.81
N ALA A 184 16.80 10.64 -7.80
CA ALA A 184 17.23 9.66 -6.80
C ALA A 184 17.39 8.24 -7.37
N ASN A 185 16.54 7.84 -8.33
CA ASN A 185 16.62 6.51 -8.95
C ASN A 185 17.77 6.38 -9.98
N PHE A 186 18.10 7.46 -10.69
CA PHE A 186 19.02 7.40 -11.82
C PHE A 186 20.29 8.24 -11.66
N GLY A 187 20.48 8.89 -10.50
CA GLY A 187 21.66 9.70 -10.22
C GLY A 187 21.83 10.85 -11.21
N LEU A 188 20.75 11.58 -11.50
CA LEU A 188 20.73 12.55 -12.60
C LEU A 188 21.65 13.75 -12.30
N PRO A 189 22.49 14.17 -13.27
CA PRO A 189 23.34 15.34 -13.12
C PRO A 189 22.55 16.66 -13.22
N PHE A 190 23.10 17.74 -12.66
CA PHE A 190 22.43 19.06 -12.67
C PHE A 190 22.29 19.70 -14.05
N LYS A 191 23.17 19.37 -15.00
CA LYS A 191 23.14 19.94 -16.34
C LYS A 191 22.07 19.25 -17.20
N THR A 192 21.14 20.04 -17.73
CA THR A 192 20.01 19.57 -18.57
C THR A 192 20.43 18.55 -19.63
N LYS A 193 21.46 18.86 -20.45
CA LYS A 193 21.92 17.95 -21.52
C LYS A 193 22.36 16.59 -20.98
N ASP A 194 23.07 16.59 -19.85
CA ASP A 194 23.61 15.38 -19.25
C ASP A 194 22.49 14.58 -18.56
N ALA A 195 21.49 15.25 -17.97
CA ALA A 195 20.32 14.61 -17.38
C ALA A 195 19.44 13.94 -18.46
N VAL A 196 19.23 14.62 -19.58
CA VAL A 196 18.52 14.05 -20.74
C VAL A 196 19.26 12.81 -21.24
N LYS A 197 20.59 12.88 -21.41
CA LYS A 197 21.39 11.74 -21.84
C LYS A 197 21.33 10.58 -20.84
N ALA A 198 21.37 10.86 -19.54
CA ALA A 198 21.28 9.84 -18.49
C ALA A 198 19.93 9.10 -18.53
N LEU A 199 18.82 9.84 -18.64
CA LEU A 199 17.48 9.25 -18.77
C LEU A 199 17.32 8.47 -20.08
N GLN A 200 17.75 9.02 -21.21
CA GLN A 200 17.68 8.35 -22.51
C GLN A 200 18.53 7.08 -22.57
N GLY A 201 19.65 7.05 -21.84
CA GLY A 201 20.50 5.86 -21.71
C GLY A 201 19.97 4.83 -20.72
N ASN A 202 18.90 5.13 -19.97
CA ASN A 202 18.36 4.23 -18.96
C ASN A 202 17.13 3.48 -19.49
N ARG A 203 17.28 2.17 -19.69
CA ARG A 203 16.22 1.30 -20.22
C ARG A 203 14.97 1.27 -19.34
N GLN A 204 15.12 1.25 -18.01
CA GLN A 204 13.98 1.20 -17.08
C GLN A 204 13.10 2.45 -17.23
N PHE A 205 13.71 3.63 -17.35
CA PHE A 205 12.98 4.87 -17.60
C PHE A 205 12.27 4.84 -18.96
N ILE A 206 12.96 4.42 -20.02
CA ILE A 206 12.38 4.36 -21.38
C ILE A 206 11.21 3.39 -21.46
N ASP A 207 11.37 2.20 -20.88
CA ASP A 207 10.31 1.19 -20.81
C ASP A 207 9.08 1.73 -20.05
N ALA A 208 9.30 2.44 -18.93
CA ALA A 208 8.22 3.07 -18.16
C ALA A 208 7.49 4.19 -18.94
N VAL A 209 8.22 5.04 -19.67
CA VAL A 209 7.59 6.08 -20.50
C VAL A 209 6.78 5.44 -21.64
N ASN A 210 7.34 4.44 -22.32
CA ASN A 210 6.64 3.73 -23.39
C ASN A 210 5.38 3.03 -22.87
N GLU A 211 5.44 2.41 -21.69
CA GLU A 211 4.29 1.78 -21.04
C GLU A 211 3.17 2.80 -20.84
N VAL A 212 3.46 3.94 -20.20
CA VAL A 212 2.46 4.98 -19.93
C VAL A 212 1.86 5.54 -21.21
N ILE A 213 2.68 5.88 -22.20
CA ILE A 213 2.17 6.41 -23.48
C ILE A 213 1.33 5.35 -24.23
N SER A 214 1.62 4.07 -24.03
CA SER A 214 0.85 3.00 -24.68
C SER A 214 -0.61 2.89 -24.17
N GLU A 215 -0.91 3.41 -22.98
CA GLU A 215 -2.26 3.41 -22.43
C GLU A 215 -3.20 4.33 -23.22
N LYS A 216 -4.44 3.88 -23.44
CA LYS A 216 -5.44 4.61 -24.24
C LYS A 216 -5.73 6.02 -23.71
N SER A 217 -5.58 6.24 -22.40
CA SER A 217 -5.76 7.53 -21.72
C SER A 217 -4.84 8.62 -22.28
N TRP A 218 -3.64 8.28 -22.72
CA TRP A 218 -2.62 9.22 -23.20
C TRP A 218 -2.57 9.37 -24.72
N LYS A 219 -3.27 8.50 -25.45
CA LYS A 219 -3.31 8.48 -26.93
C LYS A 219 -4.40 9.36 -27.55
N THR A 220 -5.20 10.08 -26.75
CA THR A 220 -6.31 10.86 -27.31
C THR A 220 -5.89 12.31 -27.57
N ASP A 221 -6.34 12.88 -28.70
CA ASP A 221 -6.18 14.29 -29.12
C ASP A 221 -6.67 15.33 -28.07
N ARG A 222 -7.27 14.87 -26.97
CA ARG A 222 -7.82 15.69 -25.89
C ARG A 222 -6.83 15.95 -24.76
N VAL A 223 -5.70 15.23 -24.68
CA VAL A 223 -4.71 15.46 -23.63
C VAL A 223 -3.72 16.55 -24.08
N LYS A 224 -3.99 17.80 -23.69
CA LYS A 224 -3.07 18.92 -23.94
C LYS A 224 -1.97 18.97 -22.88
N LEU A 225 -0.99 18.08 -23.00
CA LEU A 225 0.27 18.20 -22.24
C LEU A 225 1.00 19.48 -22.63
N THR A 226 1.71 20.10 -21.69
CA THR A 226 2.71 21.13 -22.04
C THR A 226 4.02 20.50 -22.49
N LEU A 227 4.21 19.22 -22.16
CA LEU A 227 5.31 18.40 -22.68
C LEU A 227 5.26 18.27 -24.20
N LYS A 228 6.42 18.39 -24.84
CA LYS A 228 6.63 18.21 -26.28
C LYS A 228 6.99 16.76 -26.61
N GLY A 229 6.89 16.41 -27.90
CA GLY A 229 7.24 15.08 -28.42
C GLY A 229 6.04 14.17 -28.67
N PHE A 230 4.82 14.73 -28.63
CA PHE A 230 3.58 14.05 -28.97
C PHE A 230 3.00 14.64 -30.26
N GLU A 231 2.74 13.80 -31.27
CA GLU A 231 2.17 14.18 -32.57
C GLU A 231 1.06 13.19 -32.94
N GLY A 232 -0.18 13.52 -32.59
CA GLY A 232 -1.35 12.63 -32.74
C GLY A 232 -1.14 11.33 -31.95
N ASP A 233 -1.24 10.19 -32.66
CA ASP A 233 -1.01 8.84 -32.09
C ASP A 233 0.48 8.44 -32.01
N THR A 234 1.40 9.31 -32.45
CA THR A 234 2.84 9.03 -32.47
C THR A 234 3.60 9.89 -31.46
N TYR A 235 4.77 9.42 -31.04
CA TYR A 235 5.63 10.14 -30.11
C TYR A 235 7.12 9.91 -30.38
N ASP A 236 7.91 10.92 -30.05
CA ASP A 236 9.37 10.82 -30.00
C ASP A 236 9.84 10.79 -28.54
N ILE A 237 10.27 9.62 -28.10
CA ILE A 237 10.78 9.40 -26.74
C ILE A 237 11.92 10.36 -26.37
N SER A 238 12.77 10.73 -27.34
CA SER A 238 13.87 11.66 -27.10
C SER A 238 13.34 13.06 -26.81
N ALA A 239 12.36 13.51 -27.59
CA ALA A 239 11.70 14.79 -27.40
C ALA A 239 10.89 14.84 -26.08
N VAL A 240 10.17 13.77 -25.74
CA VAL A 240 9.43 13.64 -24.47
C VAL A 240 10.39 13.74 -23.28
N THR A 241 11.47 12.95 -23.30
CA THR A 241 12.49 12.96 -22.24
C THR A 241 13.11 14.33 -22.08
N ASN A 242 13.49 14.97 -23.19
CA ASN A 242 14.01 16.33 -23.18
C ASN A 242 13.00 17.33 -22.60
N SER A 243 11.72 17.20 -22.96
CA SER A 243 10.67 18.08 -22.45
C SER A 243 10.45 17.93 -20.94
N ILE A 244 10.57 16.73 -20.38
CA ILE A 244 10.46 16.50 -18.94
C ILE A 244 11.56 17.28 -18.19
N VAL A 245 12.81 17.12 -18.62
CA VAL A 245 13.96 17.79 -17.97
C VAL A 245 13.87 19.31 -18.12
N LEU A 246 13.47 19.80 -19.29
CA LEU A 246 13.30 21.24 -19.54
C LEU A 246 12.19 21.84 -18.68
N LEU A 247 11.05 21.15 -18.55
CA LEU A 247 9.94 21.62 -17.73
C LEU A 247 10.34 21.70 -16.25
N ARG A 248 11.07 20.71 -15.72
CA ARG A 248 11.64 20.80 -14.37
C ARG A 248 12.54 22.02 -14.20
N GLY A 249 13.47 22.25 -15.12
CA GLY A 249 14.36 23.41 -15.05
C GLY A 249 13.59 24.72 -15.05
N HIS A 250 12.56 24.82 -15.90
CA HIS A 250 11.67 25.97 -15.96
C HIS A 250 10.93 26.22 -14.64
N LEU A 251 10.28 25.19 -14.09
CA LEU A 251 9.48 25.28 -12.87
C LEU A 251 10.31 25.50 -11.59
N ARG A 252 11.62 25.27 -11.63
CA ARG A 252 12.51 25.51 -10.47
C ARG A 252 13.02 26.96 -10.39
N HIS A 253 13.05 27.68 -11.51
CA HIS A 253 13.66 29.01 -11.60
C HIS A 253 12.62 30.09 -11.87
N ASN A 254 12.09 30.71 -10.80
CA ASN A 254 11.16 31.83 -10.90
C ASN A 254 11.87 33.18 -10.74
N THR A 255 12.60 33.61 -11.76
CA THR A 255 13.25 34.93 -11.73
C THR A 255 12.24 36.00 -12.15
N LEU A 256 11.96 36.97 -11.27
CA LEU A 256 10.94 38.02 -11.52
C LEU A 256 11.22 38.87 -12.77
N SER A 257 12.49 39.04 -13.15
CA SER A 257 12.88 39.78 -14.36
C SER A 257 12.66 39.03 -15.67
N ASN A 258 12.38 37.72 -15.63
CA ASN A 258 12.12 36.94 -16.84
C ASN A 258 10.66 37.14 -17.28
N PRO A 259 10.39 37.68 -18.49
CA PRO A 259 9.02 37.85 -19.00
C PRO A 259 8.31 36.52 -19.26
N ASN A 260 9.07 35.43 -19.43
CA ASN A 260 8.54 34.09 -19.64
C ASN A 260 8.55 33.25 -18.36
N ARG A 261 8.61 33.85 -17.16
CA ARG A 261 8.56 33.08 -15.90
C ARG A 261 7.24 32.33 -15.76
N TRP A 262 7.27 31.18 -15.09
CA TRP A 262 6.05 30.49 -14.69
C TRP A 262 5.34 31.26 -13.56
N ASN A 263 4.03 31.07 -13.45
CA ASN A 263 3.22 31.66 -12.40
C ASN A 263 2.91 30.58 -11.35
N PRO A 264 3.28 30.77 -10.07
CA PRO A 264 3.00 29.80 -9.03
C PRO A 264 1.51 29.57 -8.76
N ASN A 265 0.64 30.47 -9.22
CA ASN A 265 -0.79 30.30 -9.11
C ASN A 265 -1.40 29.48 -10.27
N ASP A 266 -0.65 29.23 -11.35
CA ASP A 266 -1.13 28.50 -12.53
C ASP A 266 -0.94 26.98 -12.37
N GLN A 267 -1.36 26.41 -11.24
CA GLN A 267 -1.18 24.99 -10.93
C GLN A 267 -1.87 24.08 -11.96
N GLU A 268 -3.09 24.42 -12.34
CA GLU A 268 -3.92 23.59 -13.24
C GLU A 268 -3.30 23.41 -14.64
N LYS A 269 -2.54 24.42 -15.11
CA LYS A 269 -1.81 24.34 -16.38
C LYS A 269 -0.84 23.16 -16.44
N HIS A 270 -0.29 22.77 -15.29
CA HIS A 270 0.70 21.71 -15.16
C HIS A 270 0.12 20.40 -14.65
N ARG A 271 -1.22 20.32 -14.46
CA ARG A 271 -1.89 19.13 -13.92
C ARG A 271 -1.64 17.88 -14.76
N LEU A 272 -1.80 17.98 -16.08
CA LEU A 272 -1.59 16.82 -16.97
C LEU A 272 -0.12 16.39 -17.02
N ASP A 273 0.83 17.34 -16.98
CA ASP A 273 2.25 17.02 -16.93
C ASP A 273 2.63 16.32 -15.62
N ALA A 274 2.06 16.78 -14.50
CA ALA A 274 2.23 16.17 -13.17
C ALA A 274 1.62 14.75 -13.13
N LEU A 275 0.44 14.54 -13.71
CA LEU A 275 -0.19 13.22 -13.83
C LEU A 275 0.64 12.28 -14.70
N PHE A 276 1.19 12.79 -15.81
CA PHE A 276 2.01 12.00 -16.72
C PHE A 276 3.30 11.53 -16.04
N ILE A 277 4.06 12.44 -15.42
CA ILE A 277 5.27 12.06 -14.71
C ILE A 277 4.97 11.18 -13.49
N ALA A 278 3.82 11.37 -12.82
CA ALA A 278 3.36 10.49 -11.75
C ALA A 278 3.18 9.06 -12.24
N ALA A 279 2.53 8.86 -13.39
CA ALA A 279 2.33 7.55 -14.00
C ALA A 279 3.66 6.89 -14.38
N VAL A 280 4.61 7.66 -14.94
CA VAL A 280 5.96 7.15 -15.25
C VAL A 280 6.69 6.73 -13.97
N CYS A 281 6.65 7.55 -12.93
CA CYS A 281 7.24 7.21 -11.63
C CYS A 281 6.55 5.99 -10.98
N GLN A 282 5.22 5.86 -11.14
CA GLN A 282 4.47 4.71 -10.66
C GLN A 282 4.94 3.42 -11.35
N ALA A 283 5.12 3.43 -12.67
CA ALA A 283 5.65 2.29 -13.42
C ALA A 283 7.06 1.90 -12.96
N ILE A 284 7.92 2.87 -12.64
CA ILE A 284 9.26 2.65 -12.10
C ILE A 284 9.22 2.12 -10.65
N ALA A 285 8.32 2.63 -9.82
CA ALA A 285 8.20 2.25 -8.40
C ALA A 285 7.45 0.93 -8.18
N ARG A 286 6.60 0.51 -9.14
CA ARG A 286 5.76 -0.69 -9.09
C ARG A 286 6.49 -1.97 -8.66
N PRO A 287 7.74 -2.27 -9.09
CA PRO A 287 8.47 -3.45 -8.65
C PRO A 287 8.59 -3.55 -7.11
N THR A 288 8.61 -2.43 -6.39
CA THR A 288 8.63 -2.42 -4.92
C THR A 288 7.37 -3.06 -4.34
N PHE A 289 6.20 -2.69 -4.87
CA PHE A 289 4.93 -3.31 -4.48
C PHE A 289 4.85 -4.78 -4.90
N LEU A 290 5.41 -5.13 -6.06
CA LEU A 290 5.41 -6.51 -6.56
C LEU A 290 6.15 -7.49 -5.65
N LYS A 291 7.04 -7.01 -4.77
CA LYS A 291 7.66 -7.84 -3.73
C LYS A 291 6.63 -8.53 -2.83
N THR A 292 5.45 -7.92 -2.63
CA THR A 292 4.36 -8.52 -1.82
C THR A 292 3.76 -9.80 -2.43
N PHE A 293 4.03 -10.08 -3.72
CA PHE A 293 3.64 -11.30 -4.41
C PHE A 293 4.67 -12.43 -4.33
N ASN A 294 5.82 -12.20 -3.67
CA ASN A 294 6.80 -13.25 -3.44
C ASN A 294 6.15 -14.44 -2.70
N GLU A 295 6.35 -15.65 -3.24
CA GLU A 295 5.77 -16.88 -2.71
C GLU A 295 6.15 -17.15 -1.24
N ILE A 296 7.35 -16.74 -0.83
CA ILE A 296 7.82 -16.85 0.56
C ILE A 296 6.91 -16.04 1.49
N TYR A 297 6.64 -14.77 1.15
CA TYR A 297 5.75 -13.94 1.97
C TYR A 297 4.30 -14.38 1.87
N ALA A 298 3.87 -14.89 0.72
CA ALA A 298 2.51 -15.43 0.56
C ALA A 298 2.28 -16.65 1.47
N LYS A 299 3.26 -17.56 1.52
CA LYS A 299 3.25 -18.73 2.40
C LYS A 299 3.31 -18.31 3.87
N GLU A 300 4.25 -17.45 4.23
CA GLU A 300 4.42 -16.97 5.61
C GLU A 300 3.16 -16.24 6.11
N PHE A 301 2.55 -15.38 5.29
CA PHE A 301 1.28 -14.73 5.62
C PHE A 301 0.16 -15.75 5.87
N PHE A 302 0.08 -16.81 5.06
CA PHE A 302 -0.89 -17.88 5.25
C PHE A 302 -0.65 -18.65 6.55
N ASP A 303 0.60 -19.03 6.83
CA ASP A 303 0.99 -19.74 8.05
C ASP A 303 0.64 -18.91 9.29
N GLN A 304 0.94 -17.62 9.29
CA GLN A 304 0.55 -16.71 10.37
C GLN A 304 -0.96 -16.53 10.48
N ALA A 305 -1.70 -16.53 9.36
CA ALA A 305 -3.17 -16.49 9.41
C ALA A 305 -3.73 -17.75 10.11
N VAL A 306 -3.15 -18.93 9.86
CA VAL A 306 -3.50 -20.18 10.55
C VAL A 306 -3.23 -20.06 12.05
N GLU A 307 -2.04 -19.60 12.45
CA GLU A 307 -1.65 -19.42 13.85
C GLU A 307 -2.57 -18.44 14.59
N ASN A 308 -2.94 -17.33 13.94
CA ASN A 308 -3.85 -16.34 14.48
C ASN A 308 -5.33 -16.78 14.45
N LYS A 309 -5.62 -18.02 14.03
CA LYS A 309 -6.99 -18.54 13.81
C LYS A 309 -7.80 -17.58 12.93
N HIS A 310 -7.16 -17.02 11.92
CA HIS A 310 -7.68 -16.04 10.98
C HIS A 310 -7.97 -16.69 9.63
N MET A 311 -8.61 -17.86 9.66
CA MET A 311 -8.94 -18.65 8.47
C MET A 311 -10.44 -18.79 8.34
N LEU A 312 -10.98 -18.42 7.18
CA LEU A 312 -12.35 -18.70 6.80
C LEU A 312 -12.39 -19.95 5.93
N LYS A 313 -13.18 -20.93 6.35
CA LYS A 313 -13.39 -22.18 5.60
C LYS A 313 -14.64 -22.07 4.76
N VAL A 314 -14.51 -22.30 3.46
CA VAL A 314 -15.60 -22.26 2.49
C VAL A 314 -15.73 -23.64 1.85
N ARG A 315 -16.93 -24.19 1.89
CA ARG A 315 -17.29 -25.41 1.16
C ARG A 315 -17.95 -25.02 -0.15
N VAL A 316 -17.38 -25.48 -1.25
CA VAL A 316 -17.98 -25.37 -2.57
C VAL A 316 -18.55 -26.72 -2.97
N THR A 317 -19.81 -26.75 -3.38
CA THR A 317 -20.46 -27.90 -4.00
C THR A 317 -20.63 -27.60 -5.49
N ILE A 318 -20.02 -28.41 -6.33
CA ILE A 318 -20.11 -28.36 -7.79
C ILE A 318 -20.98 -29.53 -8.24
N THR A 319 -22.15 -29.23 -8.79
CA THR A 319 -23.02 -30.22 -9.43
C THR A 319 -22.66 -30.28 -10.90
N MET A 320 -22.31 -31.47 -11.38
CA MET A 320 -21.88 -31.71 -12.75
C MET A 320 -22.59 -32.92 -13.35
N LYS A 321 -22.77 -32.90 -14.67
CA LYS A 321 -23.21 -34.06 -15.45
C LYS A 321 -22.02 -34.62 -16.21
N ASP A 322 -21.70 -35.88 -15.95
CA ASP A 322 -20.71 -36.66 -16.68
C ASP A 322 -21.44 -37.82 -17.37
N MET A 323 -21.44 -37.81 -18.71
CA MET A 323 -22.21 -38.73 -19.55
C MET A 323 -23.72 -38.67 -19.21
N GLU A 324 -24.26 -39.64 -18.46
CA GLU A 324 -25.67 -39.71 -18.05
C GLU A 324 -25.85 -39.60 -16.53
N ARG A 325 -24.79 -39.28 -15.77
CA ARG A 325 -24.84 -39.22 -14.31
C ARG A 325 -24.64 -37.80 -13.82
N VAL A 326 -25.59 -37.31 -13.03
CA VAL A 326 -25.43 -36.09 -12.24
C VAL A 326 -24.78 -36.46 -10.92
N ARG A 327 -23.70 -35.77 -10.56
CA ARG A 327 -23.01 -35.94 -9.28
C ARG A 327 -22.58 -34.61 -8.69
N ASP A 328 -22.47 -34.59 -7.38
CA ASP A 328 -21.90 -33.47 -6.64
C ASP A 328 -20.44 -33.76 -6.29
N GLN A 329 -19.58 -32.77 -6.52
CA GLN A 329 -18.21 -32.73 -6.01
C GLN A 329 -18.13 -31.63 -4.94
N GLN A 330 -17.62 -31.98 -3.76
CA GLN A 330 -17.37 -31.02 -2.69
C GLN A 330 -15.89 -30.66 -2.62
N ILE A 331 -15.60 -29.37 -2.47
CA ILE A 331 -14.26 -28.83 -2.34
C ILE A 331 -14.25 -27.90 -1.13
N ASP A 332 -13.42 -28.22 -0.13
CA ASP A 332 -13.21 -27.35 1.02
C ASP A 332 -11.98 -26.48 0.78
N MET A 333 -12.15 -25.17 0.89
CA MET A 333 -11.12 -24.16 0.66
C MET A 333 -10.90 -23.33 1.92
N ASN A 334 -9.65 -22.91 2.16
CA ASN A 334 -9.29 -22.07 3.30
C ASN A 334 -8.74 -20.72 2.81
N PHE A 335 -9.24 -19.62 3.38
CA PHE A 335 -8.84 -18.26 3.02
C PHE A 335 -8.36 -17.50 4.27
N PRO A 336 -7.24 -16.74 4.17
CA PRO A 336 -6.67 -15.99 5.29
C PRO A 336 -7.44 -14.67 5.52
N THR A 337 -8.74 -14.77 5.75
CA THR A 337 -9.65 -13.67 6.09
C THR A 337 -10.68 -14.15 7.09
N ARG A 338 -11.41 -13.23 7.72
CA ARG A 338 -12.63 -13.51 8.48
C ARG A 338 -13.89 -12.90 7.86
N ASP A 339 -13.72 -12.08 6.84
CA ASP A 339 -14.82 -11.31 6.28
C ASP A 339 -15.46 -12.05 5.10
N GLU A 340 -16.77 -12.19 5.17
CA GLU A 340 -17.59 -12.69 4.06
C GLU A 340 -17.85 -11.53 3.09
N SER A 341 -17.09 -11.46 2.00
CA SER A 341 -17.15 -10.34 1.06
C SER A 341 -17.45 -10.78 -0.39
N PRO A 342 -17.95 -9.87 -1.25
CA PRO A 342 -18.08 -10.14 -2.69
C PRO A 342 -16.75 -10.51 -3.37
N GLU A 343 -15.63 -9.93 -2.92
CA GLU A 343 -14.32 -10.26 -3.48
C GLU A 343 -13.91 -11.70 -3.09
N LEU A 344 -14.20 -12.12 -1.85
CA LEU A 344 -14.02 -13.52 -1.46
C LEU A 344 -14.86 -14.45 -2.34
N ALA A 345 -16.14 -14.12 -2.57
CA ALA A 345 -17.03 -14.91 -3.43
C ALA A 345 -16.45 -15.07 -4.84
N LYS A 346 -15.91 -14.00 -5.43
CA LYS A 346 -15.23 -14.04 -6.73
C LYS A 346 -14.00 -14.94 -6.74
N VAL A 347 -13.12 -14.83 -5.73
CA VAL A 347 -11.91 -15.68 -5.64
C VAL A 347 -12.28 -17.15 -5.45
N VAL A 348 -13.27 -17.45 -4.58
CA VAL A 348 -13.78 -18.81 -4.37
C VAL A 348 -14.33 -19.39 -5.68
N MET A 349 -15.11 -18.59 -6.43
CA MET A 349 -15.65 -19.00 -7.73
C MET A 349 -14.54 -19.36 -8.72
N GLN A 350 -13.54 -18.48 -8.88
CA GLN A 350 -12.42 -18.71 -9.80
C GLN A 350 -11.68 -20.01 -9.47
N LYS A 351 -11.30 -20.19 -8.20
CA LYS A 351 -10.61 -21.41 -7.75
C LYS A 351 -11.46 -22.67 -7.92
N ALA A 352 -12.78 -22.56 -7.75
CA ALA A 352 -13.67 -23.69 -7.91
C ALA A 352 -13.82 -24.09 -9.38
N LEU A 353 -13.88 -23.12 -10.29
CA LEU A 353 -13.88 -23.37 -11.74
C LEU A 353 -12.55 -23.98 -12.20
N GLU A 354 -11.42 -23.45 -11.73
CA GLU A 354 -10.09 -24.04 -12.00
C GLU A 354 -10.01 -25.50 -11.52
N ALA A 355 -10.52 -25.78 -10.32
CA ALA A 355 -10.56 -27.13 -9.78
C ALA A 355 -11.53 -28.04 -10.55
N PHE A 356 -12.64 -27.50 -11.06
CA PHE A 356 -13.57 -28.23 -11.92
C PHE A 356 -12.91 -28.62 -13.24
N ASP A 357 -12.30 -27.67 -13.93
CA ASP A 357 -11.61 -27.90 -15.21
C ASP A 357 -10.50 -28.94 -15.07
N HIS A 358 -9.78 -28.93 -13.95
CA HIS A 358 -8.71 -29.89 -13.69
C HIS A 358 -9.21 -31.31 -13.37
N ASN A 359 -10.27 -31.43 -12.56
CA ASN A 359 -10.72 -32.72 -12.02
C ASN A 359 -11.84 -33.40 -12.84
N ALA A 360 -12.55 -32.63 -13.67
CA ALA A 360 -13.72 -33.09 -14.41
C ALA A 360 -13.74 -32.54 -15.84
N ALA A 361 -12.57 -32.54 -16.51
CA ALA A 361 -12.43 -32.09 -17.89
C ALA A 361 -13.45 -32.78 -18.81
N GLY A 362 -14.34 -32.00 -19.42
CA GLY A 362 -15.39 -32.47 -20.34
C GLY A 362 -16.74 -32.80 -19.69
N ALA A 363 -16.91 -32.64 -18.38
CA ALA A 363 -18.22 -32.69 -17.74
C ALA A 363 -19.00 -31.37 -17.95
N ASP A 364 -20.32 -31.44 -17.94
CA ASP A 364 -21.18 -30.26 -17.99
C ASP A 364 -21.39 -29.69 -16.58
N LEU A 365 -21.06 -28.41 -16.38
CA LEU A 365 -21.33 -27.72 -15.12
C LEU A 365 -22.82 -27.38 -15.00
N TYR A 366 -23.50 -27.99 -14.02
CA TYR A 366 -24.94 -27.84 -13.81
C TYR A 366 -25.28 -26.83 -12.71
N ALA A 367 -24.51 -26.83 -11.61
CA ALA A 367 -24.65 -25.84 -10.56
C ALA A 367 -23.35 -25.68 -9.77
N ILE A 368 -23.16 -24.53 -9.17
CA ILE A 368 -22.07 -24.26 -8.24
C ILE A 368 -22.55 -23.42 -7.07
N ARG A 369 -22.26 -23.88 -5.87
CA ARG A 369 -22.73 -23.27 -4.62
C ARG A 369 -21.58 -23.19 -3.63
N ALA A 370 -21.40 -22.03 -3.00
CA ALA A 370 -20.41 -21.86 -1.95
C ALA A 370 -21.07 -21.45 -0.62
N VAL A 371 -20.67 -22.12 0.46
CA VAL A 371 -21.16 -21.87 1.82
C VAL A 371 -19.98 -21.70 2.77
N VAL A 372 -20.05 -20.68 3.63
CA VAL A 372 -19.09 -20.47 4.73
C VAL A 372 -19.39 -21.49 5.82
N ILE A 373 -18.45 -22.40 6.10
CA ILE A 373 -18.68 -23.55 7.00
C ILE A 373 -19.05 -23.08 8.43
N PRO A 374 -18.35 -22.12 9.05
CA PRO A 374 -18.67 -21.70 10.42
C PRO A 374 -20.06 -21.08 10.60
N THR A 375 -20.56 -20.34 9.61
CA THR A 375 -21.81 -19.56 9.71
C THR A 375 -22.99 -20.23 8.98
N GLY A 376 -22.71 -21.17 8.08
CA GLY A 376 -23.70 -21.74 7.16
C GLY A 376 -24.20 -20.74 6.11
N LYS A 377 -23.63 -19.53 6.03
CA LYS A 377 -24.07 -18.49 5.11
C LYS A 377 -23.61 -18.80 3.69
N GLU A 378 -24.53 -18.66 2.74
CA GLU A 378 -24.24 -18.80 1.32
C GLU A 378 -23.47 -17.58 0.82
N LEU A 379 -22.29 -17.81 0.23
CA LEU A 379 -21.53 -16.76 -0.45
C LEU A 379 -22.11 -16.49 -1.83
N PHE A 380 -22.46 -17.56 -2.54
CA PHE A 380 -23.11 -17.50 -3.85
C PHE A 380 -23.74 -18.84 -4.20
N ARG A 381 -24.66 -18.78 -5.18
CA ARG A 381 -25.23 -19.94 -5.86
C ARG A 381 -25.53 -19.57 -7.30
N TYR A 382 -25.08 -20.43 -8.22
CA TYR A 382 -25.41 -20.35 -9.64
C TYR A 382 -25.90 -21.70 -10.12
N ASP A 383 -27.10 -21.73 -10.67
CA ASP A 383 -27.70 -22.91 -11.28
C ASP A 383 -27.73 -22.66 -12.81
N LEU A 384 -27.03 -23.50 -13.58
CA LEU A 384 -26.82 -23.33 -15.03
C LEU A 384 -27.61 -24.35 -15.87
N GLY A 385 -27.96 -25.50 -15.28
CA GLY A 385 -28.77 -26.53 -15.93
C GLY A 385 -30.27 -26.19 -15.97
N PRO A 386 -31.07 -26.87 -16.83
CA PRO A 386 -32.52 -26.79 -16.75
C PRO A 386 -32.93 -27.14 -15.32
N SER A 387 -33.76 -26.28 -14.71
CA SER A 387 -34.18 -26.33 -13.31
C SER A 387 -34.14 -27.76 -12.77
N ILE A 388 -33.08 -28.09 -12.03
CA ILE A 388 -32.94 -29.39 -11.40
C ILE A 388 -34.08 -29.43 -10.38
N SER A 389 -35.18 -30.07 -10.76
CA SER A 389 -36.28 -30.41 -9.87
C SER A 389 -35.67 -31.26 -8.77
N ARG A 390 -35.42 -30.64 -7.63
CA ARG A 390 -34.95 -31.32 -6.42
C ARG A 390 -36.06 -32.19 -5.84
#